data_AF-A0A6P2CXW8-F1
#
_entry.id   AF-A0A6P2CXW8-F1
#
_cell.length_a   1.000
_cell.length_b   1.000
_cell.length_c   1.000
_cell.angle_alpha   90.00
_cell.angle_beta   90.00
_cell.angle_gamma   90.00
#
_symmetry.space_group_name_H-M   'P 1'
#
loop_
_entity.id
_entity.type
_entity.pdbx_description
1 polymer ?
#
loop_
_entity_poly.entity_id
_entity_poly.type
_entity_poly.pdbx_seq_one_letter_code
_entity_poly.pdbx_strand_id
1 'polypeptide(L)'
;MFSTPTGGSNSSDMGAGNAAKPNNAPAGPQPPNIPSTPVPGAVGSEPSSAPSGHAGRLTANIPKAIPELRQQLDAATAERQRTQAALDALPRPVDRNISRPLVTDANKSIQSLADARNAHEAALREHLMNVLGTNAPPLLAEISPGLDARGRAAAEEGMAFLGRLAGPGRAVPLVRIERMPKGERPEYVNGRIRLPKSADTAEVLHEYGHHLENDPGVLRAANRFWRERFHGTDEVALATEFPGGNFDEGDVGHRNKTGRIQRLFPNRPDRALYIGKRITKQSGTEIVTVGLELLYGNPIHFARTDPEYFNLVVGTLKGEHDHR
;
A
#
# COMPACT_ATOMS: atom_id res chain seq x y z
N MET A 1 4.18 10.27 -58.86
CA MET A 1 4.96 11.41 -59.37
C MET A 1 5.73 11.98 -58.18
N PHE A 2 7.04 11.90 -58.00
CA PHE A 2 8.24 11.53 -58.77
C PHE A 2 9.24 10.95 -57.74
N SER A 3 9.76 9.75 -57.97
CA SER A 3 11.15 9.46 -58.37
C SER A 3 12.18 9.37 -57.23
N THR A 4 12.58 8.13 -56.98
CA THR A 4 13.90 7.71 -56.49
C THR A 4 15.01 8.11 -57.46
N PRO A 5 16.27 8.09 -57.00
CA PRO A 5 17.29 7.40 -57.79
C PRO A 5 18.11 6.38 -56.99
N THR A 6 18.44 5.37 -57.78
CA THR A 6 19.30 4.20 -57.67
C THR A 6 20.78 4.50 -57.37
N GLY A 7 21.46 3.51 -56.78
CA GLY A 7 22.59 2.86 -57.45
C GLY A 7 23.96 2.96 -56.76
N GLY A 8 24.62 1.80 -56.60
CA GLY A 8 26.08 1.75 -56.50
C GLY A 8 26.65 0.66 -55.58
N SER A 9 26.87 -0.52 -56.13
CA SER A 9 27.64 -1.63 -55.58
C SER A 9 29.14 -1.51 -55.89
N ASN A 10 30.00 -2.07 -55.02
CA ASN A 10 31.36 -2.62 -55.20
C ASN A 10 32.22 -2.24 -53.99
N SER A 11 33.22 -2.99 -53.53
CA SER A 11 33.70 -4.36 -53.72
C SER A 11 34.83 -4.50 -52.68
N SER A 12 34.96 -5.69 -52.10
CA SER A 12 36.18 -6.31 -51.56
C SER A 12 37.49 -5.48 -51.53
N ASP A 13 38.12 -5.40 -50.36
CA ASP A 13 39.58 -5.56 -50.30
C ASP A 13 40.03 -6.24 -48.99
N MET A 14 40.96 -7.18 -49.16
CA MET A 14 41.65 -7.93 -48.10
C MET A 14 42.91 -7.16 -47.69
N GLY A 15 43.18 -7.09 -46.39
CA GLY A 15 44.44 -6.57 -45.88
C GLY A 15 44.83 -7.27 -44.59
N ALA A 16 45.75 -8.22 -44.70
CA ALA A 16 46.40 -8.92 -43.60
C ALA A 16 47.62 -8.12 -43.06
N GLY A 17 47.97 -8.38 -41.80
CA GLY A 17 49.20 -7.91 -41.13
C GLY A 17 48.87 -6.88 -40.03
N ASN A 18 49.44 -6.87 -38.83
CA ASN A 18 50.68 -7.48 -38.37
C ASN A 18 50.64 -7.62 -36.83
N ALA A 19 51.44 -8.52 -36.30
CA ALA A 19 51.54 -8.87 -34.88
C ALA A 19 52.19 -7.78 -34.02
N ALA A 20 51.69 -7.62 -32.78
CA ALA A 20 52.46 -7.17 -31.62
C ALA A 20 51.78 -7.60 -30.30
N LYS A 21 52.48 -8.40 -29.50
CA LYS A 21 52.31 -8.57 -28.03
C LYS A 21 53.57 -7.98 -27.38
N PRO A 22 53.65 -7.80 -26.04
CA PRO A 22 52.66 -7.32 -25.06
C PRO A 22 53.23 -6.12 -24.27
N ASN A 23 52.40 -5.25 -23.70
CA ASN A 23 52.89 -4.27 -22.71
C ASN A 23 52.18 -4.46 -21.37
N ASN A 24 53.01 -4.75 -20.37
CA ASN A 24 52.72 -4.70 -18.95
C ASN A 24 52.16 -3.31 -18.58
N ALA A 25 50.99 -3.31 -17.95
CA ALA A 25 50.45 -2.16 -17.23
C ALA A 25 50.15 -2.59 -15.78
N PRO A 26 50.32 -1.67 -14.80
CA PRO A 26 50.60 -1.99 -13.40
C PRO A 26 49.38 -2.54 -12.65
N ALA A 27 49.67 -3.32 -11.60
CA ALA A 27 48.69 -3.79 -10.64
C ALA A 27 47.85 -2.62 -10.11
N GLY A 28 46.55 -2.66 -10.38
CA GLY A 28 45.59 -1.72 -9.80
C GLY A 28 45.52 -1.87 -8.29
N PRO A 29 45.06 -0.82 -7.57
CA PRO A 29 44.94 -0.86 -6.12
C PRO A 29 44.02 -1.99 -5.69
N GLN A 30 44.46 -2.79 -4.70
CA GLN A 30 43.61 -3.80 -4.08
C GLN A 30 42.36 -3.14 -3.48
N PRO A 31 41.18 -3.74 -3.65
CA PRO A 31 39.97 -3.26 -2.99
C PRO A 31 40.11 -3.37 -1.45
N PRO A 32 39.45 -2.48 -0.70
CA PRO A 32 39.50 -2.51 0.76
C PRO A 32 38.93 -3.82 1.30
N ASN A 33 39.61 -4.36 2.32
CA ASN A 33 39.26 -5.58 3.02
C ASN A 33 37.94 -5.36 3.80
N ILE A 34 36.82 -5.88 3.29
CA ILE A 34 35.52 -5.82 3.98
C ILE A 34 35.50 -6.93 5.04
N PRO A 35 35.27 -6.63 6.33
CA PRO A 35 35.14 -7.65 7.37
C PRO A 35 33.95 -8.57 7.05
N SER A 36 34.22 -9.85 6.83
CA SER A 36 33.18 -10.87 6.75
C SER A 36 32.59 -11.11 8.14
N THR A 37 31.33 -10.77 8.35
CA THR A 37 30.59 -11.22 9.53
C THR A 37 30.31 -12.72 9.40
N PRO A 38 30.41 -13.50 10.50
CA PRO A 38 30.23 -14.94 10.44
C PRO A 38 28.75 -15.29 10.24
N VAL A 39 28.48 -16.09 9.21
CA VAL A 39 27.22 -16.84 9.06
C VAL A 39 27.23 -17.98 10.08
N PRO A 40 26.26 -18.09 11.00
CA PRO A 40 26.14 -19.26 11.87
C PRO A 40 25.76 -20.48 11.04
N GLY A 41 26.58 -21.51 11.14
CA GLY A 41 26.54 -22.71 10.30
C GLY A 41 25.28 -23.56 10.46
N ALA A 42 24.97 -24.26 9.37
CA ALA A 42 24.09 -25.40 9.33
C ALA A 42 24.75 -26.60 10.04
N VAL A 43 24.03 -27.21 10.98
CA VAL A 43 24.30 -28.59 11.43
C VAL A 43 22.97 -29.27 11.77
N GLY A 44 22.75 -30.45 11.18
CA GLY A 44 22.02 -31.54 11.83
C GLY A 44 20.53 -31.66 11.57
N SER A 45 20.17 -32.51 10.61
CA SER A 45 18.85 -33.11 10.49
C SER A 45 18.61 -34.12 11.61
N GLU A 46 17.53 -33.98 12.38
CA GLU A 46 16.56 -35.04 12.74
C GLU A 46 15.42 -34.48 13.64
N PRO A 47 14.23 -35.12 13.70
CA PRO A 47 12.96 -34.44 13.89
C PRO A 47 12.60 -34.31 15.37
N SER A 48 12.26 -33.09 15.81
CA SER A 48 11.71 -32.88 17.15
C SER A 48 10.61 -31.83 17.13
N SER A 49 9.46 -32.28 17.62
CA SER A 49 8.29 -31.53 18.13
C SER A 49 8.36 -30.00 18.13
N ALA A 50 7.35 -29.40 17.49
CA ALA A 50 7.10 -27.97 17.35
C ALA A 50 7.38 -27.13 18.61
N PRO A 51 8.14 -26.02 18.52
CA PRO A 51 8.26 -25.08 19.61
C PRO A 51 7.28 -23.91 19.42
N SER A 52 6.29 -23.85 20.31
CA SER A 52 5.44 -22.70 20.63
C SER A 52 6.21 -21.48 21.19
N GLY A 53 7.54 -21.45 21.10
CA GLY A 53 8.41 -20.42 21.68
C GLY A 53 8.80 -19.27 20.74
N HIS A 54 8.74 -19.44 19.42
CA HIS A 54 9.14 -18.38 18.47
C HIS A 54 8.05 -17.33 18.25
N ALA A 55 6.79 -17.76 18.18
CA ALA A 55 5.65 -16.86 18.06
C ALA A 55 5.51 -15.94 19.30
N GLY A 56 5.75 -16.48 20.50
CA GLY A 56 5.65 -15.74 21.77
C GLY A 56 6.74 -14.68 21.98
N ARG A 57 7.94 -14.86 21.41
CA ARG A 57 9.03 -13.86 21.47
C ARG A 57 8.87 -12.73 20.45
N LEU A 58 8.29 -13.01 19.29
CA LEU A 58 7.95 -11.98 18.32
C LEU A 58 6.88 -11.04 18.90
N THR A 59 5.83 -11.58 19.54
CA THR A 59 4.70 -10.81 20.12
C THR A 59 5.06 -9.72 21.14
N ALA A 60 6.13 -9.88 21.92
CA ALA A 60 6.49 -8.90 22.95
C ALA A 60 7.25 -7.67 22.40
N ASN A 61 7.88 -7.76 21.22
CA ASN A 61 8.72 -6.71 20.65
C ASN A 61 8.15 -6.07 19.38
N ILE A 62 6.95 -6.49 18.96
CA ILE A 62 6.36 -6.08 17.67
C ILE A 62 6.24 -4.55 17.50
N PRO A 63 5.85 -3.75 18.52
CA PRO A 63 5.75 -2.28 18.37
C PRO A 63 7.09 -1.55 18.14
N LYS A 64 8.22 -2.12 18.57
CA LYS A 64 9.57 -1.55 18.38
C LYS A 64 10.19 -1.94 17.04
N ALA A 65 9.81 -3.09 16.50
CA ALA A 65 10.38 -3.59 15.25
C ALA A 65 9.84 -2.89 13.98
N ILE A 66 8.62 -2.30 13.97
CA ILE A 66 8.15 -1.57 12.76
C ILE A 66 9.03 -0.35 12.45
N PRO A 67 9.26 0.58 13.42
CA PRO A 67 10.08 1.76 13.12
C PRO A 67 11.51 1.38 12.71
N GLU A 68 12.07 0.34 13.31
CA GLU A 68 13.41 -0.18 12.96
C GLU A 68 13.45 -0.75 11.54
N LEU A 69 12.49 -1.62 11.17
CA LEU A 69 12.39 -2.17 9.81
C LEU A 69 12.16 -1.08 8.76
N ARG A 70 11.35 -0.05 9.09
CA ARG A 70 11.13 1.10 8.21
C ARG A 70 12.42 1.91 8.03
N GLN A 71 13.13 2.21 9.12
CA GLN A 71 14.41 2.90 9.06
C GLN A 71 15.43 2.12 8.23
N GLN A 72 15.48 0.80 8.37
CA GLN A 72 16.36 -0.06 7.57
C GLN A 72 15.98 -0.04 6.08
N LEU A 73 14.68 -0.07 5.75
CA LEU A 73 14.21 0.02 4.37
C LEU A 73 14.53 1.38 3.74
N ASP A 74 14.32 2.47 4.47
CA ASP A 74 14.63 3.83 4.01
C ASP A 74 16.14 3.99 3.78
N ALA A 75 16.97 3.46 4.69
CA ALA A 75 18.42 3.45 4.54
C ALA A 75 18.88 2.61 3.33
N ALA A 76 18.33 1.41 3.13
CA ALA A 76 18.64 0.56 1.99
C ALA A 76 18.22 1.21 0.65
N THR A 77 17.07 1.89 0.64
CA THR A 77 16.58 2.63 -0.54
C THR A 77 17.50 3.79 -0.89
N ALA A 78 17.90 4.58 0.11
CA ALA A 78 18.85 5.68 -0.07
C ALA A 78 20.21 5.17 -0.59
N GLU A 79 20.70 4.04 -0.06
CA GLU A 79 21.96 3.47 -0.50
C GLU A 79 21.92 2.96 -1.95
N ARG A 80 20.81 2.35 -2.38
CA ARG A 80 20.58 2.02 -3.79
C ARG A 80 20.61 3.26 -4.67
N GLN A 81 19.94 4.34 -4.25
CA GLN A 81 19.91 5.58 -5.02
C GLN A 81 21.31 6.18 -5.18
N ARG A 82 22.12 6.19 -4.10
CA ARG A 82 23.53 6.61 -4.17
C ARG A 82 24.35 5.73 -5.09
N THR A 83 24.19 4.41 -4.99
CA THR A 83 24.89 3.44 -5.84
C THR A 83 24.53 3.66 -7.32
N GLN A 84 23.24 3.86 -7.62
CA GLN A 84 22.79 4.15 -8.97
C GLN A 84 23.35 5.49 -9.49
N ALA A 85 23.30 6.55 -8.68
CA ALA A 85 23.86 7.85 -9.05
C ALA A 85 25.38 7.78 -9.28
N ALA A 86 26.11 7.02 -8.45
CA ALA A 86 27.54 6.80 -8.64
C ALA A 86 27.83 6.04 -9.94
N LEU A 87 27.03 5.01 -10.26
CA LEU A 87 27.13 4.29 -11.54
C LEU A 87 26.84 5.18 -12.75
N ASP A 88 25.83 6.06 -12.64
CA ASP A 88 25.44 6.99 -13.70
C ASP A 88 26.50 8.09 -13.92
N ALA A 89 27.25 8.47 -12.88
CA ALA A 89 28.31 9.48 -12.91
C ALA A 89 29.65 8.98 -13.46
N LEU A 90 29.84 7.65 -13.59
CA LEU A 90 31.09 7.10 -14.11
C LEU A 90 31.23 7.39 -15.62
N PRO A 91 32.44 7.77 -16.09
CA PRO A 91 32.71 7.94 -17.51
C PRO A 91 32.52 6.60 -18.23
N ARG A 92 31.66 6.59 -19.25
CA ARG A 92 31.41 5.38 -20.05
C ARG A 92 32.64 5.02 -20.89
N PRO A 93 32.92 3.73 -21.12
CA PRO A 93 32.11 2.58 -20.72
C PRO A 93 32.51 2.00 -19.37
N VAL A 94 31.55 1.92 -18.44
CA VAL A 94 31.67 1.07 -17.25
C VAL A 94 31.32 -0.36 -17.63
N ASP A 95 32.14 -1.32 -17.20
CA ASP A 95 31.87 -2.74 -17.43
C ASP A 95 30.54 -3.14 -16.77
N ARG A 96 29.61 -3.60 -17.61
CA ARG A 96 28.28 -4.08 -17.17
C ARG A 96 28.36 -5.29 -16.25
N ASN A 97 29.47 -6.03 -16.25
CA ASN A 97 29.70 -7.17 -15.37
C ASN A 97 30.01 -6.73 -13.92
N ILE A 98 30.44 -5.48 -13.71
CA ILE A 98 30.73 -4.94 -12.37
C ILE A 98 29.50 -4.24 -11.79
N SER A 99 28.77 -3.48 -12.62
CA SER A 99 27.62 -2.69 -12.15
C SER A 99 26.34 -3.51 -11.92
N ARG A 100 26.11 -4.57 -12.71
CA ARG A 100 24.90 -5.41 -12.58
C ARG A 100 24.80 -6.17 -11.25
N PRO A 101 25.85 -6.84 -10.74
CA PRO A 101 25.76 -7.57 -9.47
C PRO A 101 25.41 -6.65 -8.29
N LEU A 102 26.07 -5.49 -8.18
CA LEU A 102 25.83 -4.53 -7.10
C LEU A 102 24.38 -4.02 -7.07
N VAL A 103 23.83 -3.63 -8.22
CA VAL A 103 22.42 -3.21 -8.32
C VAL A 103 21.48 -4.36 -8.02
N THR A 104 21.82 -5.58 -8.47
CA THR A 104 21.02 -6.79 -8.22
C THR A 104 20.97 -7.11 -6.72
N ASP A 105 22.10 -7.06 -6.02
CA ASP A 105 22.18 -7.37 -4.60
C ASP A 105 21.49 -6.29 -3.75
N ALA A 106 21.62 -5.01 -4.13
CA ALA A 106 20.85 -3.93 -3.52
C ALA A 106 19.34 -4.13 -3.70
N ASN A 107 18.88 -4.52 -4.90
CA ASN A 107 17.46 -4.81 -5.16
C ASN A 107 16.95 -6.00 -4.35
N LYS A 108 17.73 -7.09 -4.24
CA LYS A 108 17.38 -8.24 -3.40
C LYS A 108 17.27 -7.86 -1.93
N SER A 109 18.18 -7.02 -1.45
CA SER A 109 18.19 -6.54 -0.06
C SER A 109 16.96 -5.67 0.24
N ILE A 110 16.62 -4.76 -0.68
CA ILE A 110 15.40 -3.94 -0.59
C ILE A 110 14.15 -4.82 -0.59
N GLN A 111 14.08 -5.80 -1.49
CA GLN A 111 12.94 -6.72 -1.56
C GLN A 111 12.80 -7.51 -0.25
N SER A 112 13.90 -8.08 0.26
CA SER A 112 13.89 -8.83 1.51
C SER A 112 13.46 -7.96 2.71
N LEU A 113 13.90 -6.70 2.78
CA LEU A 113 13.48 -5.78 3.84
C LEU A 113 12.00 -5.39 3.70
N ALA A 114 11.53 -5.18 2.47
CA ALA A 114 10.12 -4.91 2.20
C ALA A 114 9.24 -6.11 2.60
N ASP A 115 9.65 -7.34 2.25
CA ASP A 115 8.95 -8.57 2.61
C ASP A 115 8.91 -8.77 4.12
N ALA A 116 10.03 -8.53 4.82
CA ALA A 116 10.10 -8.61 6.28
C ALA A 116 9.19 -7.57 6.96
N ARG A 117 9.20 -6.32 6.48
CA ARG A 117 8.29 -5.26 6.96
C ARG A 117 6.83 -5.67 6.75
N ASN A 118 6.47 -6.14 5.56
CA ASN A 118 5.10 -6.53 5.22
C ASN A 118 4.64 -7.72 6.10
N ALA A 119 5.48 -8.73 6.31
CA ALA A 119 5.18 -9.85 7.20
C ALA A 119 4.95 -9.40 8.65
N HIS A 120 5.75 -8.43 9.11
CA HIS A 120 5.63 -7.86 10.45
C HIS A 120 4.35 -7.01 10.61
N GLU A 121 4.01 -6.19 9.62
CA GLU A 121 2.74 -5.44 9.58
C GLU A 121 1.54 -6.39 9.52
N ALA A 122 1.62 -7.49 8.78
CA ALA A 122 0.59 -8.52 8.75
C ALA A 122 0.41 -9.20 10.12
N ALA A 123 1.51 -9.57 10.79
CA ALA A 123 1.47 -10.15 12.14
C ALA A 123 0.86 -9.19 13.18
N LEU A 124 1.12 -7.90 13.03
CA LEU A 124 0.54 -6.85 13.86
C LEU A 124 -0.94 -6.64 13.63
N ARG A 125 -1.33 -6.58 12.35
CA ARG A 125 -2.73 -6.53 11.96
C ARG A 125 -3.45 -7.72 12.58
N GLU A 126 -2.89 -8.92 12.43
CA GLU A 126 -3.43 -10.14 13.03
C GLU A 126 -3.56 -10.05 14.56
N HIS A 127 -2.52 -9.60 15.25
CA HIS A 127 -2.57 -9.40 16.70
C HIS A 127 -3.66 -8.38 17.11
N LEU A 128 -3.74 -7.25 16.42
CA LEU A 128 -4.76 -6.23 16.68
C LEU A 128 -6.16 -6.77 16.39
N MET A 129 -6.35 -7.51 15.30
CA MET A 129 -7.63 -8.15 14.98
C MET A 129 -8.03 -9.16 16.07
N ASN A 130 -7.07 -9.87 16.67
CA ASN A 130 -7.34 -10.78 17.79
C ASN A 130 -7.72 -10.04 19.09
N VAL A 131 -7.20 -8.83 19.29
CA VAL A 131 -7.56 -7.99 20.44
C VAL A 131 -8.92 -7.30 20.24
N LEU A 132 -9.19 -6.81 19.03
CA LEU A 132 -10.40 -6.06 18.71
C LEU A 132 -11.59 -6.95 18.38
N GLY A 133 -11.32 -8.17 17.91
CA GLY A 133 -12.31 -9.06 17.34
C GLY A 133 -13.33 -9.55 18.34
N THR A 134 -14.51 -9.86 17.83
CA THR A 134 -15.74 -10.00 18.60
C THR A 134 -16.37 -11.40 18.48
N ASN A 135 -15.76 -12.30 17.70
CA ASN A 135 -16.31 -13.63 17.33
C ASN A 135 -17.75 -13.56 16.77
N ALA A 136 -18.14 -12.44 16.18
CA ALA A 136 -19.45 -12.31 15.54
C ALA A 136 -19.55 -13.23 14.30
N PRO A 137 -20.78 -13.62 13.91
CA PRO A 137 -20.98 -14.33 12.65
C PRO A 137 -20.41 -13.50 11.48
N PRO A 138 -19.88 -14.16 10.46
CA PRO A 138 -19.33 -13.47 9.29
C PRO A 138 -20.42 -12.62 8.63
N LEU A 139 -20.00 -11.48 8.11
CA LEU A 139 -20.87 -10.57 7.39
C LEU A 139 -21.37 -11.25 6.11
N LEU A 140 -22.66 -11.04 5.81
CA LEU A 140 -23.28 -11.61 4.63
C LEU A 140 -22.92 -10.77 3.41
N ALA A 141 -22.27 -11.39 2.42
CA ALA A 141 -22.07 -10.83 1.10
C ALA A 141 -22.42 -11.85 0.01
N GLU A 142 -23.08 -11.38 -1.06
CA GLU A 142 -23.24 -12.14 -2.29
C GLU A 142 -22.22 -11.65 -3.33
N ILE A 143 -21.22 -12.49 -3.65
CA ILE A 143 -20.19 -12.15 -4.63
C ILE A 143 -20.55 -12.72 -6.01
N SER A 144 -20.97 -11.82 -6.90
CA SER A 144 -21.38 -12.15 -8.27
C SER A 144 -20.28 -12.83 -9.09
N PRO A 145 -20.61 -13.75 -10.01
CA PRO A 145 -19.65 -14.43 -10.88
C PRO A 145 -18.93 -13.51 -11.89
N GLY A 146 -19.32 -12.24 -11.99
CA GLY A 146 -18.73 -11.29 -12.94
C GLY A 146 -17.30 -10.84 -12.63
N LEU A 147 -16.83 -10.99 -11.38
CA LEU A 147 -15.46 -10.66 -10.97
C LEU A 147 -14.48 -11.75 -11.42
N ASP A 148 -13.23 -11.38 -11.69
CA ASP A 148 -12.18 -12.39 -11.90
C ASP A 148 -11.66 -12.96 -10.57
N ALA A 149 -10.70 -13.88 -10.65
CA ALA A 149 -10.11 -14.51 -9.48
C ALA A 149 -9.50 -13.51 -8.49
N ARG A 150 -8.90 -12.41 -8.99
CA ARG A 150 -8.32 -11.37 -8.14
C ARG A 150 -9.41 -10.55 -7.46
N GLY A 151 -10.38 -10.05 -8.23
CA GLY A 151 -11.49 -9.27 -7.66
C GLY A 151 -12.33 -10.08 -6.67
N ARG A 152 -12.54 -11.38 -6.93
CA ARG A 152 -13.19 -12.30 -6.00
C ARG A 152 -12.40 -12.48 -4.71
N ALA A 153 -11.10 -12.75 -4.81
CA ALA A 153 -10.24 -12.90 -3.65
C ALA A 153 -10.22 -11.64 -2.78
N ALA A 154 -10.16 -10.45 -3.42
CA ALA A 154 -10.25 -9.16 -2.72
C ALA A 154 -11.58 -8.98 -1.97
N ALA A 155 -12.69 -9.35 -2.61
CA ALA A 155 -14.01 -9.28 -1.98
C ALA A 155 -14.12 -10.23 -0.79
N GLU A 156 -13.68 -11.48 -0.94
CA GLU A 156 -13.66 -12.48 0.14
C GLU A 156 -12.78 -12.03 1.32
N GLU A 157 -11.59 -11.51 1.03
CA GLU A 157 -10.67 -10.98 2.04
C GLU A 157 -11.28 -9.79 2.79
N GLY A 158 -11.86 -8.82 2.07
CA GLY A 158 -12.47 -7.64 2.68
C GLY A 158 -13.63 -8.02 3.60
N MET A 159 -14.49 -8.93 3.18
CA MET A 159 -15.61 -9.41 3.99
C MET A 159 -15.15 -10.23 5.20
N ALA A 160 -14.13 -11.06 5.05
CA ALA A 160 -13.52 -11.78 6.17
C ALA A 160 -12.91 -10.82 7.20
N PHE A 161 -12.18 -9.80 6.73
CA PHE A 161 -11.61 -8.76 7.57
C PHE A 161 -12.69 -8.03 8.39
N LEU A 162 -13.74 -7.55 7.72
CA LEU A 162 -14.84 -6.85 8.38
C LEU A 162 -15.60 -7.76 9.36
N GLY A 163 -15.82 -9.04 9.00
CA GLY A 163 -16.52 -10.01 9.83
C GLY A 163 -15.82 -10.30 11.16
N ARG A 164 -14.49 -10.22 11.20
CA ARG A 164 -13.72 -10.38 12.45
C ARG A 164 -13.95 -9.23 13.44
N LEU A 165 -14.25 -8.03 12.94
CA LEU A 165 -14.38 -6.81 13.73
C LEU A 165 -15.83 -6.44 14.07
N ALA A 166 -16.80 -6.97 13.31
CA ALA A 166 -18.21 -6.63 13.46
C ALA A 166 -18.73 -7.01 14.86
N GLY A 167 -19.35 -6.10 15.59
CA GLY A 167 -19.87 -6.41 16.94
C GLY A 167 -21.12 -7.31 16.89
N PRO A 168 -21.42 -8.10 17.94
CA PRO A 168 -22.63 -8.92 18.00
C PRO A 168 -23.92 -8.10 17.96
N GLY A 169 -23.86 -6.81 18.33
CA GLY A 169 -24.98 -5.87 18.24
C GLY A 169 -25.18 -5.24 16.86
N ARG A 170 -24.31 -5.52 15.88
CA ARG A 170 -24.37 -4.94 14.54
C ARG A 170 -25.10 -5.90 13.60
N ALA A 171 -26.38 -5.66 13.37
CA ALA A 171 -27.05 -6.21 12.19
C ALA A 171 -26.48 -5.49 10.96
N VAL A 172 -25.65 -6.18 10.18
CA VAL A 172 -25.18 -5.60 8.92
C VAL A 172 -26.02 -6.14 7.78
N PRO A 173 -26.64 -5.26 6.97
CA PRO A 173 -27.43 -5.71 5.84
C PRO A 173 -26.56 -6.53 4.86
N LEU A 174 -27.21 -7.46 4.16
CA LEU A 174 -26.58 -8.14 3.04
C LEU A 174 -26.12 -7.09 2.01
N VAL A 175 -24.88 -7.21 1.57
CA VAL A 175 -24.37 -6.45 0.42
C VAL A 175 -24.12 -7.38 -0.75
N ARG A 176 -24.45 -6.92 -1.96
CA ARG A 176 -24.09 -7.64 -3.19
C ARG A 176 -22.86 -7.01 -3.82
N ILE A 177 -21.83 -7.80 -4.06
CA ILE A 177 -20.60 -7.36 -4.71
C ILE A 177 -20.64 -7.84 -6.16
N GLU A 178 -20.69 -6.90 -7.11
CA GLU A 178 -20.83 -7.22 -8.52
C GLU A 178 -19.85 -6.45 -9.42
N ARG A 179 -19.59 -7.02 -10.59
CA ARG A 179 -18.74 -6.37 -11.58
C ARG A 179 -19.49 -5.20 -12.21
N MET A 180 -18.84 -4.05 -12.24
CA MET A 180 -19.26 -2.89 -13.00
C MET A 180 -18.87 -2.96 -14.50
N PRO A 181 -19.57 -2.23 -15.38
CA PRO A 181 -19.14 -1.98 -16.75
C PRO A 181 -17.77 -1.31 -16.84
N LYS A 182 -17.07 -1.56 -17.94
CA LYS A 182 -15.75 -0.97 -18.17
C LYS A 182 -15.87 0.54 -18.33
N GLY A 183 -15.05 1.30 -17.61
CA GLY A 183 -14.97 2.77 -17.72
C GLY A 183 -15.85 3.53 -16.72
N GLU A 184 -16.66 2.83 -15.93
CA GLU A 184 -17.33 3.42 -14.77
C GLU A 184 -16.35 3.56 -13.58
N ARG A 185 -16.81 4.12 -12.44
CA ARG A 185 -16.06 4.14 -11.17
C ARG A 185 -16.64 3.15 -10.16
N PRO A 186 -15.80 2.58 -9.27
CA PRO A 186 -16.29 1.90 -8.08
C PRO A 186 -17.37 2.73 -7.40
N GLU A 187 -18.46 2.06 -7.00
CA GLU A 187 -19.52 2.72 -6.25
C GLU A 187 -20.29 1.74 -5.38
N TYR A 188 -20.82 2.27 -4.29
CA TYR A 188 -21.91 1.68 -3.55
C TYR A 188 -23.24 2.34 -3.92
N VAL A 189 -24.22 1.53 -4.33
CA VAL A 189 -25.57 1.99 -4.67
C VAL A 189 -26.62 0.95 -4.35
N ASN A 190 -27.63 1.31 -3.54
CA ASN A 190 -28.81 0.49 -3.26
C ASN A 190 -28.47 -0.96 -2.83
N GLY A 191 -27.59 -1.12 -1.83
CA GLY A 191 -27.19 -2.45 -1.33
C GLY A 191 -26.21 -3.21 -2.24
N ARG A 192 -25.67 -2.55 -3.26
CA ARG A 192 -24.71 -3.14 -4.20
C ARG A 192 -23.40 -2.39 -4.17
N ILE A 193 -22.30 -3.11 -4.04
CA ILE A 193 -20.94 -2.64 -4.31
C ILE A 193 -20.61 -3.05 -5.74
N ARG A 194 -20.39 -2.08 -6.62
CA ARG A 194 -20.03 -2.27 -8.03
C ARG A 194 -18.54 -1.99 -8.18
N LEU A 195 -17.76 -3.00 -8.58
CA LEU A 195 -16.30 -2.94 -8.62
C LEU A 195 -15.73 -3.32 -9.99
N PRO A 196 -14.52 -2.84 -10.33
CA PRO A 196 -13.84 -3.24 -11.53
C PRO A 196 -13.54 -4.75 -11.50
N LYS A 197 -13.33 -5.35 -12.67
CA LYS A 197 -13.12 -6.80 -12.81
C LYS A 197 -12.03 -7.34 -11.87
N SER A 198 -10.97 -6.56 -11.66
CA SER A 198 -9.75 -6.92 -10.91
C SER A 198 -9.51 -5.97 -9.73
N ALA A 199 -10.58 -5.65 -9.00
CA ALA A 199 -10.53 -4.76 -7.83
C ALA A 199 -9.55 -5.28 -6.75
N ASP A 200 -9.07 -4.37 -5.91
CA ASP A 200 -8.32 -4.73 -4.70
C ASP A 200 -9.17 -4.66 -3.42
N THR A 201 -8.61 -5.19 -2.33
CA THR A 201 -9.30 -5.29 -1.04
C THR A 201 -9.60 -3.92 -0.45
N ALA A 202 -8.76 -2.90 -0.71
CA ALA A 202 -8.99 -1.55 -0.21
C ALA A 202 -10.20 -0.90 -0.92
N GLU A 203 -10.36 -1.11 -2.22
CA GLU A 203 -11.55 -0.66 -2.97
C GLU A 203 -12.83 -1.30 -2.45
N VAL A 204 -12.82 -2.61 -2.14
CA VAL A 204 -13.98 -3.29 -1.53
C VAL A 204 -14.36 -2.63 -0.21
N LEU A 205 -13.37 -2.39 0.66
CA LEU A 205 -13.58 -1.78 1.97
C LEU A 205 -14.04 -0.33 1.88
N HIS A 206 -13.54 0.41 0.89
CA HIS A 206 -13.98 1.78 0.61
C HIS A 206 -15.48 1.81 0.33
N GLU A 207 -15.95 1.03 -0.65
CA GLU A 207 -17.37 1.00 -1.00
C GLU A 207 -18.24 0.42 0.12
N TYR A 208 -17.70 -0.51 0.90
CA TYR A 208 -18.39 -0.99 2.09
C TYR A 208 -18.55 0.09 3.17
N GLY A 209 -17.62 1.05 3.26
CA GLY A 209 -17.78 2.21 4.14
C GLY A 209 -19.02 3.02 3.79
N HIS A 210 -19.28 3.25 2.49
CA HIS A 210 -20.52 3.89 2.04
C HIS A 210 -21.76 3.03 2.37
N HIS A 211 -21.65 1.70 2.27
CA HIS A 211 -22.71 0.81 2.73
C HIS A 211 -23.02 0.99 4.22
N LEU A 212 -22.00 1.11 5.07
CA LEU A 212 -22.18 1.33 6.51
C LEU A 212 -22.82 2.68 6.81
N GLU A 213 -22.54 3.71 6.03
CA GLU A 213 -23.13 5.05 6.18
C GLU A 213 -24.60 5.14 5.76
N ASN A 214 -25.19 4.10 5.15
CA ASN A 214 -26.65 4.02 5.02
C ASN A 214 -27.36 3.87 6.38
N ASP A 215 -26.65 3.44 7.42
CA ASP A 215 -27.14 3.53 8.79
C ASP A 215 -27.12 5.00 9.25
N PRO A 216 -28.27 5.59 9.60
CA PRO A 216 -28.34 6.98 10.04
C PRO A 216 -27.46 7.30 11.24
N GLY A 217 -27.22 6.35 12.16
CA GLY A 217 -26.34 6.54 13.31
C GLY A 217 -24.88 6.68 12.90
N VAL A 218 -24.42 5.83 11.99
CA VAL A 218 -23.07 5.91 11.43
C VAL A 218 -22.87 7.22 10.69
N LEU A 219 -23.83 7.60 9.84
CA LEU A 219 -23.76 8.86 9.10
C LEU A 219 -23.72 10.08 10.04
N ARG A 220 -24.53 10.09 11.11
CA ARG A 220 -24.48 11.16 12.11
C ARG A 220 -23.12 11.24 12.79
N ALA A 221 -22.53 10.11 13.16
CA ALA A 221 -21.21 10.05 13.79
C ALA A 221 -20.10 10.54 12.84
N ALA A 222 -20.14 10.12 11.57
CA ALA A 222 -19.21 10.57 10.54
C ALA A 222 -19.31 12.08 10.29
N ASN A 223 -20.53 12.62 10.15
CA ASN A 223 -20.75 14.07 10.00
C ASN A 223 -20.32 14.88 11.23
N ARG A 224 -20.52 14.35 12.43
CA ARG A 224 -20.05 14.98 13.68
C ARG A 224 -18.54 15.09 13.68
N PHE A 225 -17.85 13.98 13.41
CA PHE A 225 -16.39 13.97 13.28
C PHE A 225 -15.93 14.92 12.17
N TRP A 226 -16.55 14.88 11.00
CA TRP A 226 -16.22 15.80 9.91
C TRP A 226 -16.31 17.27 10.36
N ARG A 227 -17.40 17.64 11.04
CA ARG A 227 -17.62 19.02 11.52
C ARG A 227 -16.57 19.43 12.54
N GLU A 228 -16.25 18.56 13.50
CA GLU A 228 -15.20 18.84 14.49
C GLU A 228 -13.85 19.09 13.81
N ARG A 229 -13.52 18.31 12.78
CA ARG A 229 -12.19 18.18 12.20
C ARG A 229 -11.91 19.10 11.01
N PHE A 230 -12.94 19.47 10.26
CA PHE A 230 -12.82 20.18 8.98
C PHE A 230 -13.69 21.45 8.88
N HIS A 231 -14.80 21.56 9.61
CA HIS A 231 -15.68 22.73 9.46
C HIS A 231 -14.97 24.05 9.77
N GLY A 232 -15.09 25.01 8.86
CA GLY A 232 -14.48 26.34 8.98
C GLY A 232 -13.00 26.39 8.62
N THR A 233 -12.48 25.37 7.92
CA THR A 233 -11.15 25.44 7.28
C THR A 233 -11.28 25.74 5.79
N ASP A 234 -10.15 26.11 5.19
CA ASP A 234 -10.08 26.45 3.76
C ASP A 234 -10.61 25.31 2.88
N GLU A 235 -11.45 25.70 1.91
CA GLU A 235 -11.92 24.81 0.85
C GLU A 235 -10.88 24.74 -0.25
N VAL A 236 -10.66 23.53 -0.78
CA VAL A 236 -9.74 23.27 -1.90
C VAL A 236 -10.50 22.50 -2.97
N ALA A 237 -10.51 23.02 -4.19
CA ALA A 237 -11.08 22.31 -5.33
C ALA A 237 -10.25 21.04 -5.60
N LEU A 238 -10.88 19.87 -5.49
CA LEU A 238 -10.17 18.60 -5.62
C LEU A 238 -9.69 18.34 -7.05
N ALA A 239 -10.43 18.79 -8.07
CA ALA A 239 -9.99 18.69 -9.46
C ALA A 239 -8.67 19.45 -9.73
N THR A 240 -8.43 20.55 -9.00
CA THR A 240 -7.19 21.34 -9.12
C THR A 240 -6.02 20.67 -8.41
N GLU A 241 -6.24 20.18 -7.19
CA GLU A 241 -5.17 19.56 -6.38
C GLU A 241 -4.76 18.20 -6.93
N PHE A 242 -5.70 17.47 -7.53
CA PHE A 242 -5.48 16.14 -8.10
C PHE A 242 -5.70 16.18 -9.61
N PRO A 243 -4.77 16.74 -10.40
CA PRO A 243 -4.90 16.77 -11.86
C PRO A 243 -4.89 15.34 -12.42
N GLY A 244 -5.93 15.00 -13.20
CA GLY A 244 -6.18 13.62 -13.66
C GLY A 244 -6.92 12.75 -12.62
N GLY A 245 -7.17 13.30 -11.44
CA GLY A 245 -8.13 12.81 -10.48
C GLY A 245 -9.53 12.90 -11.05
N ASN A 246 -10.34 11.94 -10.65
CA ASN A 246 -11.65 11.70 -11.19
C ASN A 246 -12.67 12.49 -10.33
N PHE A 247 -12.54 13.82 -10.29
CA PHE A 247 -13.35 14.72 -9.46
C PHE A 247 -14.28 15.58 -10.30
N ASP A 248 -15.49 15.82 -9.79
CA ASP A 248 -16.41 16.78 -10.41
C ASP A 248 -15.93 18.22 -10.14
N GLU A 249 -16.31 19.17 -11.00
CA GLU A 249 -15.91 20.59 -10.87
C GLU A 249 -16.36 21.23 -9.54
N GLY A 250 -17.43 20.69 -8.93
CA GLY A 250 -17.94 21.12 -7.63
C GLY A 250 -17.40 20.34 -6.42
N ASP A 251 -16.49 19.38 -6.63
CA ASP A 251 -15.92 18.60 -5.55
C ASP A 251 -14.90 19.43 -4.77
N VAL A 252 -15.24 19.75 -3.52
CA VAL A 252 -14.38 20.48 -2.59
C VAL A 252 -13.93 19.60 -1.44
N GLY A 253 -12.64 19.65 -1.14
CA GLY A 253 -12.02 19.08 0.04
C GLY A 253 -11.71 20.17 1.06
N HIS A 254 -11.45 19.76 2.29
CA HIS A 254 -11.11 20.69 3.38
C HIS A 254 -9.84 20.26 4.09
N ARG A 255 -9.06 21.24 4.53
CA ARG A 255 -7.88 20.97 5.36
C ARG A 255 -8.31 20.53 6.75
N ASN A 256 -7.61 19.56 7.33
CA ASN A 256 -7.85 19.16 8.73
C ASN A 256 -7.24 20.19 9.71
N LYS A 257 -8.00 20.56 10.75
CA LYS A 257 -7.58 21.54 11.78
C LYS A 257 -6.33 21.16 12.56
N THR A 258 -6.04 19.87 12.74
CA THR A 258 -5.02 19.40 13.70
C THR A 258 -3.76 18.84 13.06
N GLY A 259 -3.71 18.74 11.74
CA GLY A 259 -2.62 18.09 11.02
C GLY A 259 -2.54 16.55 11.20
N ARG A 260 -3.36 15.94 12.06
CA ARG A 260 -3.29 14.49 12.36
C ARG A 260 -3.66 13.65 11.14
N ILE A 261 -4.69 14.05 10.41
CA ILE A 261 -5.15 13.31 9.23
C ILE A 261 -4.10 13.36 8.11
N GLN A 262 -3.39 14.47 7.91
CA GLN A 262 -2.28 14.56 6.96
C GLN A 262 -1.16 13.57 7.29
N ARG A 263 -0.87 13.37 8.58
CA ARG A 263 0.16 12.40 9.04
C ARG A 263 -0.23 10.94 8.83
N LEU A 264 -1.51 10.64 8.58
CA LEU A 264 -1.94 9.30 8.17
C LEU A 264 -1.44 8.94 6.77
N PHE A 265 -1.08 9.93 5.96
CA PHE A 265 -0.59 9.76 4.58
C PHE A 265 0.81 10.35 4.40
N PRO A 266 1.87 9.77 5.00
CA PRO A 266 3.20 10.35 4.99
C PRO A 266 3.78 10.58 3.58
N ASN A 267 3.36 9.77 2.60
CA ASN A 267 3.84 9.86 1.23
C ASN A 267 2.88 10.66 0.32
N ARG A 268 1.67 10.95 0.79
CA ARG A 268 0.58 11.60 0.03
C ARG A 268 -0.30 12.45 0.96
N PRO A 269 0.26 13.47 1.65
CA PRO A 269 -0.48 14.26 2.64
C PRO A 269 -1.68 15.00 2.02
N ASP A 270 -1.65 15.21 0.70
CA ASP A 270 -2.75 15.70 -0.12
C ASP A 270 -4.02 14.84 0.02
N ARG A 271 -3.91 13.51 0.15
CA ARG A 271 -5.08 12.61 0.35
C ARG A 271 -5.93 12.97 1.58
N ALA A 272 -5.39 13.72 2.55
CA ALA A 272 -6.19 14.22 3.67
C ALA A 272 -7.31 15.19 3.24
N LEU A 273 -7.14 15.90 2.11
CA LEU A 273 -8.17 16.78 1.54
C LEU A 273 -9.37 15.97 1.05
N TYR A 274 -9.13 14.78 0.52
CA TYR A 274 -10.16 13.86 0.05
C TYR A 274 -11.04 13.37 1.21
N ILE A 275 -10.46 13.06 2.38
CA ILE A 275 -11.26 12.73 3.58
C ILE A 275 -12.16 13.90 4.00
N GLY A 276 -11.65 15.12 3.83
CA GLY A 276 -12.41 16.34 4.06
C GLY A 276 -13.49 16.61 3.01
N LYS A 277 -13.62 15.79 1.95
CA LYS A 277 -14.58 16.02 0.87
C LYS A 277 -16.00 16.11 1.41
N ARG A 278 -16.72 17.15 1.01
CA ARG A 278 -18.15 17.26 1.26
C ARG A 278 -18.91 16.66 0.10
N ILE A 279 -19.61 15.55 0.34
CA ILE A 279 -20.47 14.94 -0.67
C ILE A 279 -21.83 15.67 -0.63
N THR A 280 -22.12 16.47 -1.66
CA THR A 280 -23.28 17.37 -1.68
C THR A 280 -24.54 16.72 -2.26
N LYS A 281 -24.38 15.67 -3.08
CA LYS A 281 -25.47 14.98 -3.79
C LYS A 281 -25.87 13.64 -3.18
N GLN A 282 -25.02 13.07 -2.33
CA GLN A 282 -25.26 11.81 -1.63
C GLN A 282 -24.99 12.06 -0.15
N SER A 283 -25.80 11.46 0.71
CA SER A 283 -25.71 11.59 2.16
C SER A 283 -24.54 10.77 2.75
N GLY A 284 -23.39 10.69 2.07
CA GLY A 284 -22.21 9.96 2.53
C GLY A 284 -21.05 10.89 2.88
N THR A 285 -20.01 10.34 3.49
CA THR A 285 -18.74 11.01 3.73
C THR A 285 -17.58 10.12 3.33
N GLU A 286 -16.37 10.69 3.24
CA GLU A 286 -15.14 9.90 3.05
C GLU A 286 -14.52 9.45 4.39
N ILE A 287 -15.21 9.66 5.51
CA ILE A 287 -14.71 9.38 6.85
C ILE A 287 -14.73 7.88 7.12
N VAL A 288 -15.84 7.19 6.89
CA VAL A 288 -15.87 5.74 7.15
C VAL A 288 -15.10 4.99 6.07
N THR A 289 -15.22 5.38 4.80
CA THR A 289 -14.58 4.72 3.65
C THR A 289 -13.06 4.70 3.78
N VAL A 290 -12.44 5.87 3.87
CA VAL A 290 -10.98 5.98 3.99
C VAL A 290 -10.51 5.49 5.37
N GLY A 291 -11.34 5.60 6.40
CA GLY A 291 -11.08 5.03 7.70
C GLY A 291 -10.89 3.50 7.64
N LEU A 292 -11.71 2.79 6.87
CA LEU A 292 -11.57 1.35 6.65
C LEU A 292 -10.32 1.00 5.83
N GLU A 293 -9.98 1.79 4.80
CA GLU A 293 -8.71 1.64 4.08
C GLU A 293 -7.51 1.73 5.03
N LEU A 294 -7.50 2.72 5.92
CA LEU A 294 -6.44 2.93 6.91
C LEU A 294 -6.37 1.80 7.93
N LEU A 295 -7.54 1.34 8.41
CA LEU A 295 -7.64 0.24 9.36
C LEU A 295 -7.15 -1.09 8.75
N TYR A 296 -7.43 -1.33 7.47
CA TYR A 296 -6.91 -2.50 6.78
C TYR A 296 -5.42 -2.35 6.46
N GLY A 297 -5.00 -1.23 5.88
CA GLY A 297 -3.63 -1.00 5.43
C GLY A 297 -2.60 -1.03 6.57
N ASN A 298 -2.71 -0.11 7.53
CA ASN A 298 -1.79 0.00 8.67
C ASN A 298 -2.53 0.48 9.92
N PRO A 299 -3.25 -0.43 10.62
CA PRO A 299 -4.11 -0.03 11.71
C PRO A 299 -3.37 0.52 12.93
N ILE A 300 -2.10 0.17 13.11
CA ILE A 300 -1.28 0.67 14.24
C ILE A 300 -0.82 2.08 13.99
N HIS A 301 -0.36 2.38 12.78
CA HIS A 301 -0.09 3.76 12.39
C HIS A 301 -1.35 4.60 12.55
N PHE A 302 -2.50 4.07 12.14
CA PHE A 302 -3.78 4.74 12.29
C PHE A 302 -4.12 5.04 13.75
N ALA A 303 -4.15 4.00 14.60
CA ALA A 303 -4.47 4.12 16.03
C ALA A 303 -3.53 5.09 16.77
N ARG A 304 -2.23 5.09 16.45
CA ARG A 304 -1.24 5.96 17.11
C ARG A 304 -1.33 7.41 16.63
N THR A 305 -1.62 7.62 15.34
CA THR A 305 -1.57 8.94 14.72
C THR A 305 -2.85 9.73 14.92
N ASP A 306 -4.01 9.08 14.81
CA ASP A 306 -5.32 9.69 15.06
C ASP A 306 -6.25 8.71 15.81
N PRO A 307 -6.04 8.53 17.14
CA PRO A 307 -6.81 7.58 17.93
C PRO A 307 -8.31 7.88 17.96
N GLU A 308 -8.71 9.15 17.83
CA GLU A 308 -10.11 9.55 17.78
C GLU A 308 -10.78 9.02 16.51
N TYR A 309 -10.12 9.20 15.37
CA TYR A 309 -10.61 8.69 14.08
C TYR A 309 -10.60 7.16 14.05
N PHE A 310 -9.53 6.54 14.56
CA PHE A 310 -9.45 5.09 14.70
C PHE A 310 -10.62 4.53 15.52
N ASN A 311 -10.90 5.13 16.68
CA ASN A 311 -12.00 4.71 17.55
C ASN A 311 -13.36 4.91 16.90
N LEU A 312 -13.56 5.99 16.11
CA LEU A 312 -14.77 6.17 15.33
C LEU A 312 -15.01 5.01 14.35
N VAL A 313 -13.98 4.61 13.61
CA VAL A 313 -14.08 3.54 12.60
C VAL A 313 -14.32 2.18 13.27
N VAL A 314 -13.55 1.86 14.31
CA VAL A 314 -13.73 0.61 15.06
C VAL A 314 -15.11 0.58 15.73
N GLY A 315 -15.52 1.68 16.37
CA GLY A 315 -16.84 1.81 17.00
C GLY A 315 -17.97 1.65 15.98
N THR A 316 -17.81 2.18 14.77
CA THR A 316 -18.76 1.99 13.66
C THR A 316 -18.96 0.51 13.34
N LEU A 317 -17.87 -0.25 13.20
CA LEU A 317 -17.92 -1.70 12.94
C LEU A 317 -18.57 -2.48 14.09
N LYS A 318 -18.31 -2.06 15.34
CA LYS A 318 -18.88 -2.69 16.53
C LYS A 318 -20.35 -2.34 16.78
N GLY A 319 -20.89 -1.31 16.11
CA GLY A 319 -22.22 -0.78 16.39
C GLY A 319 -22.25 0.20 17.58
N GLU A 320 -21.09 0.74 17.97
CA GLU A 320 -20.83 1.57 19.14
C GLU A 320 -20.72 3.08 18.78
N HIS A 321 -21.30 3.52 17.67
CA HIS A 321 -21.09 4.86 17.09
C HIS A 321 -21.86 6.01 17.78
N ASP A 322 -22.78 5.67 18.70
CA ASP A 322 -23.65 6.61 19.42
C ASP A 322 -23.23 6.85 20.90
N HIS A 323 -22.04 6.40 21.34
CA HIS A 323 -21.59 6.65 22.72
C HIS A 323 -21.03 8.06 22.93
N ARG A 324 -21.93 9.03 23.16
CA ARG A 324 -21.76 10.15 24.10
C ARG A 324 -23.10 10.53 24.72
#